data_AF-W7DLJ6-F1
#
_entry.id   AF-W7DLJ6-F1
#
_cell.length_a   1.000
_cell.length_b   1.000
_cell.length_c   1.000
_cell.angle_alpha   90.00
_cell.angle_beta   90.00
_cell.angle_gamma   90.00
#
_symmetry.space_group_name_H-M   'P 1'
#
loop_
_entity.id
_entity.type
_entity.pdbx_description
1 polymer ?
#
loop_
_entity_poly.entity_id
_entity_poly.type
_entity_poly.pdbx_seq_one_letter_code
_entity_poly.pdbx_strand_id
1 'polypeptide(L)'
;MLKEGLRDGADVEYDGGKKQFSVIMTNDKLKDSLNKIKENPADKKWPKLIKAFQHLSKQIESNLAKGYTIRLVEPDNKEQTMLTITDGKTTYDFAAQ
;
A
#
# COMPACT_ATOMS: atom_id res chain seq x y z
N MET A 1 -13.64 3.31 8.25
CA MET A 1 -12.94 2.02 8.03
C MET A 1 -11.48 2.17 7.56
N LEU A 2 -11.14 2.54 6.32
CA LEU A 2 -9.72 2.68 5.90
C LEU A 2 -8.99 3.86 6.56
N LYS A 3 -9.64 5.02 6.62
CA LYS A 3 -9.10 6.23 7.26
C LYS A 3 -8.90 6.07 8.77
N GLU A 4 -9.53 5.09 9.41
CA GLU A 4 -9.46 4.90 10.86
C GLU A 4 -8.27 4.07 11.33
N GLY A 5 -7.79 3.12 10.52
CA GLY A 5 -6.59 2.33 10.83
C GLY A 5 -5.27 3.03 10.47
N LEU A 6 -5.32 4.08 9.65
CA LEU A 6 -4.16 4.82 9.14
C LEU A 6 -4.06 6.24 9.71
N ARG A 7 -4.97 6.60 10.62
CA ARG A 7 -5.39 7.97 10.93
C ARG A 7 -4.29 8.91 11.46
N ASP A 8 -3.16 8.37 11.92
CA ASP A 8 -2.02 9.15 12.45
C ASP A 8 -0.72 9.01 11.62
N GLY A 9 -0.78 8.46 10.39
CA GLY A 9 0.44 8.40 9.58
C GLY A 9 0.33 8.04 8.11
N ALA A 10 -0.87 7.88 7.56
CA ALA A 10 -1.03 7.81 6.11
C ALA A 10 -2.30 8.51 5.62
N ASP A 11 -2.17 9.17 4.49
CA ASP A 11 -3.29 9.66 3.68
C ASP A 11 -3.73 8.58 2.70
N VAL A 12 -5.02 8.60 2.37
CA VAL A 12 -5.61 7.73 1.36
C VAL A 12 -6.37 8.58 0.35
N GLU A 13 -5.88 8.54 -0.89
CA GLU A 13 -6.54 9.14 -2.05
C GLU A 13 -7.32 8.06 -2.81
N TYR A 14 -8.51 8.36 -3.30
CA TYR A 14 -9.33 7.43 -4.08
C TYR A 14 -9.57 7.95 -5.49
N ASP A 15 -9.21 7.15 -6.49
CA ASP A 15 -9.54 7.37 -7.90
C ASP A 15 -10.67 6.40 -8.30
N GLY A 16 -11.89 6.94 -8.40
CA GLY A 16 -13.07 6.15 -8.75
C GLY A 16 -13.09 5.62 -10.17
N GLY A 17 -12.43 6.31 -11.11
CA GLY A 17 -12.32 5.86 -12.50
C GLY A 17 -11.43 4.62 -12.63
N LYS A 18 -10.45 4.49 -11.73
CA LYS A 18 -9.51 3.36 -11.68
C LYS A 18 -9.83 2.33 -10.58
N LYS A 19 -10.84 2.58 -9.74
CA LYS A 19 -11.12 1.82 -8.50
C LYS A 19 -9.87 1.65 -7.62
N GLN A 20 -9.06 2.71 -7.50
CA GLN A 20 -7.76 2.64 -6.83
C GLN A 20 -7.73 3.47 -5.54
N PHE A 21 -7.27 2.87 -4.46
CA PHE A 21 -6.87 3.55 -3.23
C PHE A 21 -5.34 3.73 -3.22
N SER A 22 -4.87 4.98 -3.33
CA SER A 22 -3.46 5.32 -3.17
C SER A 22 -3.17 5.64 -1.70
N VAL A 23 -2.29 4.86 -1.08
CA VAL A 23 -1.84 5.03 0.31
C VAL A 23 -0.52 5.79 0.32
N ILE A 24 -0.52 6.93 1.02
CA ILE A 24 0.59 7.88 1.07
C ILE A 24 1.03 8.02 2.52
N MET A 25 2.22 7.53 2.87
CA MET A 25 2.72 7.68 4.25
C MET A 25 3.08 9.15 4.50
N THR A 26 2.43 9.75 5.50
CA THR A 26 2.60 11.16 5.86
C THR A 26 3.50 11.33 7.09
N ASN A 27 3.55 10.35 7.98
CA ASN A 27 4.39 10.36 9.18
C ASN A 27 5.85 10.00 8.85
N ASP A 28 6.80 10.80 9.35
CA ASP A 28 8.24 10.63 9.06
C ASP A 28 8.78 9.26 9.48
N LYS A 29 8.31 8.69 10.60
CA LYS A 29 8.73 7.33 11.03
C LYS A 29 8.30 6.26 10.03
N LEU A 30 7.14 6.44 9.40
CA LEU A 30 6.62 5.50 8.39
C LEU A 30 7.35 5.69 7.07
N LYS A 31 7.62 6.94 6.66
CA LYS A 31 8.45 7.26 5.50
C LYS A 31 9.86 6.65 5.64
N ASP A 32 10.52 6.89 6.77
CA ASP A 32 11.84 6.31 7.08
C ASP A 32 11.84 4.78 7.05
N SER A 33 10.76 4.17 7.57
CA SER A 33 10.63 2.71 7.56
C SER A 33 10.50 2.17 6.13
N LEU A 34 9.77 2.85 5.25
CA LEU A 34 9.64 2.48 3.85
C LEU A 34 10.94 2.73 3.07
N ASN A 35 11.64 3.83 3.33
CA ASN A 35 12.93 4.13 2.72
C ASN A 35 13.99 3.09 3.10
N LYS A 36 14.05 2.67 4.37
CA LYS A 36 14.92 1.57 4.81
C LYS A 36 14.58 0.23 4.14
N ILE A 37 13.30 -0.03 3.91
CA ILE A 37 12.87 -1.22 3.16
C ILE A 37 13.30 -1.11 1.69
N LYS A 38 13.24 0.08 1.09
CA LYS A 38 13.70 0.32 -0.28
C LYS A 38 15.21 0.08 -0.43
N GLU A 39 15.99 0.53 0.55
CA GLU A 39 17.44 0.30 0.63
C GLU A 39 17.80 -1.17 0.89
N ASN A 40 16.99 -1.89 1.67
CA ASN A 40 17.17 -3.30 1.98
C ASN A 40 15.86 -4.09 1.83
N PRO A 41 15.50 -4.52 0.61
CA PRO A 41 14.24 -5.21 0.35
C PRO A 41 14.13 -6.58 1.03
N ALA A 42 15.25 -7.16 1.47
CA ALA A 42 15.28 -8.39 2.26
C ALA A 42 14.83 -8.19 3.72
N ASP A 43 14.53 -6.96 4.16
CA ASP A 43 13.99 -6.71 5.50
C ASP A 43 12.67 -7.47 5.69
N LYS A 44 12.62 -8.28 6.76
CA LYS A 44 11.43 -9.05 7.19
C LYS A 44 10.16 -8.22 7.38
N LYS A 45 10.26 -6.89 7.49
CA LYS A 45 9.12 -5.97 7.55
C LYS A 45 8.38 -5.88 6.21
N TRP A 46 9.07 -6.01 5.08
CA TRP A 46 8.43 -5.89 3.77
C TRP A 46 7.38 -6.98 3.51
N PRO A 47 7.69 -8.29 3.68
CA PRO A 47 6.67 -9.33 3.55
C PRO A 47 5.50 -9.21 4.54
N LYS A 48 5.75 -8.64 5.73
CA LYS A 48 4.68 -8.39 6.72
C LYS A 48 3.74 -7.28 6.26
N LEU A 49 4.29 -6.21 5.69
CA LEU A 49 3.52 -5.12 5.11
C LEU A 49 2.66 -5.63 3.94
N ILE A 50 3.25 -6.40 3.01
CA ILE A 50 2.52 -7.01 1.90
C ILE A 50 1.32 -7.82 2.41
N LYS A 51 1.52 -8.69 3.41
CA LYS A 51 0.43 -9.49 4.00
C LYS A 51 -0.68 -8.63 4.61
N ALA A 52 -0.33 -7.54 5.28
CA ALA A 52 -1.32 -6.62 5.84
C ALA A 52 -2.16 -5.96 4.73
N PHE A 53 -1.51 -5.51 3.65
CA PHE A 53 -2.19 -4.91 2.49
C PHE A 53 -3.02 -5.93 1.70
N GLN A 54 -2.56 -7.18 1.57
CA GLN A 54 -3.33 -8.29 1.00
C GLN A 54 -4.60 -8.56 1.81
N HIS A 55 -4.50 -8.60 3.14
CA HIS A 55 -5.66 -8.79 4.00
C HIS A 55 -6.66 -7.64 3.86
N LEU A 56 -6.17 -6.40 3.85
CA LEU A 56 -6.99 -5.21 3.62
C LEU A 56 -7.68 -5.22 2.25
N SER A 57 -6.95 -5.59 1.20
CA SER A 57 -7.51 -5.70 -0.16
C SER A 57 -8.60 -6.77 -0.25
N LYS A 58 -8.44 -7.92 0.43
CA LYS A 58 -9.51 -8.93 0.53
C LYS A 58 -10.76 -8.42 1.24
N GLN A 59 -10.60 -7.60 2.28
CA GLN A 59 -11.74 -6.96 2.95
C GLN A 59 -12.46 -5.98 2.02
N ILE A 60 -11.72 -5.22 1.22
CA ILE A 60 -12.29 -4.33 0.18
C ILE A 60 -13.06 -5.17 -0.85
N GLU A 61 -12.44 -6.22 -1.39
CA GLU A 61 -13.08 -7.13 -2.36
C GLU A 61 -14.40 -7.70 -1.82
N SER A 62 -14.38 -8.18 -0.58
CA SER A 62 -15.54 -8.83 0.06
C SER A 62 -16.68 -7.87 0.38
N ASN A 63 -16.39 -6.60 0.70
CA ASN A 63 -17.39 -5.63 1.13
C ASN A 63 -17.86 -4.68 0.01
N LEU A 64 -17.07 -4.49 -1.05
CA LEU A 64 -17.39 -3.58 -2.16
C LEU A 64 -17.66 -4.36 -3.45
N ALA A 65 -16.60 -4.77 -4.15
CA ALA A 65 -16.64 -5.60 -5.35
C ALA A 65 -15.20 -5.97 -5.75
N LYS A 66 -15.06 -6.83 -6.76
CA LYS A 66 -13.77 -7.12 -7.42
C LYS A 66 -13.23 -5.94 -8.23
N GLY A 67 -11.93 -5.99 -8.47
CA GLY A 67 -11.18 -5.06 -9.33
C GLY A 67 -10.72 -3.81 -8.60
N TYR A 68 -10.81 -3.74 -7.27
CA TYR A 68 -10.26 -2.64 -6.50
C TYR A 68 -8.78 -2.85 -6.23
N THR A 69 -8.01 -1.77 -6.33
CA THR A 69 -6.57 -1.79 -6.12
C THR A 69 -6.17 -0.96 -4.92
N ILE A 70 -5.15 -1.42 -4.20
CA ILE A 70 -4.42 -0.61 -3.23
C ILE A 70 -3.03 -0.38 -3.78
N ARG A 71 -2.67 0.88 -3.97
CA ARG A 71 -1.35 1.33 -4.41
C ARG A 71 -0.62 1.99 -3.24
N LEU A 72 0.49 1.40 -2.78
CA LEU A 72 1.42 2.07 -1.88
C LEU A 72 2.40 2.90 -2.70
N VAL A 73 2.38 4.21 -2.51
CA VAL A 73 3.28 5.13 -3.21
C VAL A 73 4.64 5.18 -2.51
N GLU A 74 5.68 5.54 -3.25
CA GLU A 74 6.95 5.85 -2.60
C GLU A 74 6.85 7.11 -1.73
N PRO A 75 7.50 7.14 -0.55
CA PRO A 75 7.50 8.30 0.34
C PRO A 75 7.96 9.61 -0.31
N ASP A 76 9.04 9.53 -1.09
CA ASP A 76 9.73 10.69 -1.65
C ASP A 76 9.30 11.02 -3.08
N ASN A 77 8.54 10.13 -3.73
CA ASN A 77 8.04 10.32 -5.08
C ASN A 77 6.67 9.65 -5.29
N LYS A 78 5.59 10.43 -5.20
CA LYS A 78 4.20 9.93 -5.34
C LYS A 78 3.90 9.30 -6.71
N GLU A 79 4.68 9.62 -7.75
CA GLU A 79 4.54 9.02 -9.08
C GLU A 79 5.11 7.60 -9.13
N GLN A 80 6.03 7.26 -8.22
CA GLN A 80 6.59 5.93 -8.10
C GLN A 80 5.76 5.05 -7.15
N THR A 81 5.70 3.77 -7.49
CA THR A 81 4.91 2.77 -6.78
C THR A 81 5.85 1.81 -6.08
N MET A 82 5.59 1.51 -4.80
CA MET A 82 6.30 0.43 -4.11
C MET A 82 5.53 -0.90 -4.22
N LEU A 83 4.21 -0.85 -4.09
CA LEU A 83 3.37 -2.04 -4.03
C LEU A 83 2.01 -1.76 -4.67
N THR A 84 1.52 -2.71 -5.47
CA THR A 84 0.13 -2.75 -5.89
C THR A 84 -0.46 -4.09 -5.50
N ILE A 85 -1.61 -4.05 -4.82
CA ILE A 85 -2.42 -5.22 -4.49
C ILE A 85 -3.78 -5.07 -5.17
N THR A 86 -4.25 -6.12 -5.85
CA THR A 86 -5.59 -6.20 -6.46
C THR A 86 -6.29 -7.44 -5.93
N ASP A 87 -7.50 -7.29 -5.39
CA ASP A 87 -8.33 -8.41 -4.89
C ASP A 87 -7.53 -9.42 -4.02
N GLY A 88 -6.75 -8.89 -3.09
CA GLY A 88 -5.94 -9.69 -2.17
C GLY A 88 -4.66 -10.29 -2.73
N LYS A 89 -4.29 -9.99 -3.99
CA LYS A 89 -3.10 -10.51 -4.66
C LYS A 89 -2.13 -9.38 -4.99
N THR A 90 -0.83 -9.63 -4.81
CA THR A 90 0.21 -8.71 -5.25
C THR A 90 0.28 -8.71 -6.77
N THR A 91 0.13 -7.54 -7.39
CA THR A 91 0.22 -7.33 -8.84
C THR A 91 1.43 -6.50 -9.24
N TYR A 92 2.05 -5.81 -8.28
CA TYR A 92 3.34 -5.14 -8.41
C TYR A 92 4.05 -5.16 -7.05
N ASP A 93 5.34 -5.49 -7.03
CA ASP A 93 6.23 -5.39 -5.88
C ASP A 93 7.60 -4.88 -6.37
N PHE A 94 8.03 -3.73 -5.86
CA PHE A 94 9.32 -3.13 -6.26
C PHE A 94 10.52 -4.04 -5.93
N ALA A 95 10.39 -4.91 -4.92
CA ALA A 95 11.45 -5.79 -4.44
C ALA A 95 11.63 -7.07 -5.27
N ALA A 96 10.67 -7.39 -6.13
CA ALA A 96 10.61 -8.64 -6.89
C ALA A 96 10.79 -8.45 -8.40
N GLN A 97 11.31 -7.29 -8.81
CA GLN A 97 11.63 -6.98 -10.22
C GLN A 97 12.97 -7.55 -10.66
#